data_AF-A0A7W3U1U2-F1
#
_entry.id   AF-A0A7W3U1U2-F1
#
_cell.length_a   1.000
_cell.length_b   1.000
_cell.length_c   1.000
_cell.angle_alpha   90.00
_cell.angle_beta   90.00
_cell.angle_gamma   90.00
#
_symmetry.space_group_name_H-M   'P 1'
#
loop_
_entity.id
_entity.type
_entity.pdbx_description
1 polymer ?
#
loop_
_entity_poly.entity_id
_entity_poly.type
_entity_poly.pdbx_seq_one_letter_code
_entity_poly.pdbx_strand_id
1 'polypeptide(L)'
;MNEPRGYAVFFFPQAVEALGGAIKPYLQGEEGVEHVNCRELDTGGAFIKMILDGRAPDGTDVELELMVPGNMVRMIVSARSDEAFGFGPRPATVVNVMPAPVPEADGSDASAAPAGDPPASDPPSA
;
A
#
# COMPACT_ATOMS: atom_id res chain seq x y z
N MET A 1 -0.49 12.48 -21.88
CA MET A 1 0.44 12.78 -20.77
C MET A 1 0.26 11.66 -19.75
N ASN A 2 1.19 10.72 -19.71
CA ASN A 2 1.18 9.61 -18.76
C ASN A 2 2.46 9.78 -17.95
N GLU A 3 2.33 10.40 -16.77
CA GLU A 3 3.47 10.53 -15.88
C GLU A 3 4.00 9.14 -15.55
N PRO A 4 5.33 8.91 -15.54
CA PRO A 4 5.88 7.63 -15.17
C PRO A 4 5.53 7.40 -13.69
N ARG A 5 4.47 6.63 -13.45
CA ARG A 5 4.07 6.14 -12.14
C ARG A 5 4.54 4.70 -12.03
N GLY A 6 5.55 4.45 -11.21
CA GLY A 6 6.00 3.07 -11.00
C GLY A 6 7.35 2.95 -10.31
N TYR A 7 7.90 1.74 -10.42
CA TYR A 7 9.18 1.34 -9.86
C TYR A 7 10.02 0.69 -10.96
N ALA A 8 11.30 1.00 -10.99
CA ALA A 8 12.32 0.25 -11.71
C ALA A 8 13.02 -0.67 -10.71
N VAL A 9 12.93 -1.98 -10.93
CA VAL A 9 13.54 -3.00 -10.07
C VAL A 9 14.75 -3.57 -10.79
N PHE A 10 15.93 -3.29 -10.25
CA PHE A 10 17.21 -3.78 -10.75
C PHE A 10 17.56 -5.09 -10.07
N PHE A 11 18.03 -6.05 -10.86
CA PHE A 11 18.42 -7.37 -10.36
C PHE A 11 19.95 -7.47 -10.28
N PHE A 12 20.43 -8.40 -9.45
CA PHE A 12 21.83 -8.82 -9.56
C PHE A 12 22.04 -9.62 -10.86
N PRO A 13 23.23 -9.62 -11.48
CA PRO A 13 23.47 -10.39 -12.71
C PRO A 13 23.12 -11.89 -12.56
N GLN A 14 23.53 -12.49 -11.44
CA GLN A 14 23.17 -13.87 -11.07
C GLN A 14 21.65 -14.12 -10.98
N ALA A 15 20.87 -13.11 -10.62
CA ALA A 15 19.42 -13.22 -10.56
C ALA A 15 18.80 -13.22 -11.96
N VAL A 16 19.34 -12.43 -12.89
CA VAL A 16 18.92 -12.47 -14.30
C VAL A 16 19.20 -13.83 -14.92
N GLU A 17 20.36 -14.41 -14.62
CA GLU A 17 20.71 -15.77 -15.05
C GLU A 17 19.78 -16.83 -14.44
N ALA A 18 19.50 -16.75 -13.13
CA ALA A 18 18.70 -17.73 -12.41
C ALA A 18 17.20 -17.66 -12.74
N LEU A 19 16.63 -16.46 -12.81
CA LEU A 19 15.24 -16.23 -13.23
C LEU A 19 15.06 -16.53 -14.72
N GLY A 20 16.16 -16.44 -15.49
CA GLY A 20 16.27 -16.98 -16.84
C GLY A 20 15.28 -16.35 -17.81
N GLY A 21 14.75 -17.19 -18.72
CA GLY A 21 13.89 -16.75 -19.82
C GLY A 21 12.52 -16.20 -19.41
N ALA A 22 12.06 -16.46 -18.18
CA ALA A 22 10.73 -16.04 -17.73
C ALA A 22 10.62 -14.52 -17.57
N ILE A 23 11.69 -13.88 -17.09
CA ILE A 23 11.68 -12.42 -16.87
C ILE A 23 12.21 -11.64 -18.07
N LYS A 24 12.91 -12.30 -19.02
CA LYS A 24 13.52 -11.66 -20.20
C LYS A 24 12.58 -10.75 -21.00
N PRO A 25 11.30 -11.12 -21.24
CA PRO A 25 10.39 -10.25 -21.99
C PRO A 25 10.11 -8.90 -21.30
N TYR A 26 10.36 -8.82 -19.99
CA TYR A 26 10.06 -7.65 -19.17
C TYR A 26 11.30 -6.84 -18.78
N LEU A 27 12.50 -7.37 -19.07
CA LEU A 27 13.76 -6.66 -18.82
C LEU A 27 13.91 -5.49 -19.80
N GLN A 28 14.32 -4.36 -19.25
CA GLN A 28 14.65 -3.13 -19.97
C GLN A 28 16.05 -2.67 -19.56
N GLY A 29 16.68 -1.87 -20.41
CA GLY A 29 18.04 -1.35 -20.19
C GLY A 29 19.11 -2.12 -20.98
N GLU A 30 20.35 -1.82 -20.65
CA GLU A 30 21.54 -2.43 -21.26
C GLU A 30 22.08 -3.59 -20.40
N GLU A 31 22.94 -4.41 -20.99
CA GLU A 31 23.56 -5.55 -20.31
C GLU A 31 24.31 -5.10 -19.04
N GLY A 32 23.96 -5.68 -17.89
CA GLY A 32 24.53 -5.33 -16.58
C GLY A 32 23.80 -4.23 -15.80
N VAL A 33 22.81 -3.57 -16.40
CA VAL A 33 21.93 -2.57 -15.76
C VAL A 33 20.44 -2.84 -16.05
N GLU A 34 20.10 -4.11 -16.24
CA GLU A 34 18.75 -4.55 -16.55
C GLU A 34 17.82 -4.30 -15.35
N HIS A 35 16.63 -3.79 -15.68
CA HIS A 35 15.57 -3.58 -14.71
C HIS A 35 14.22 -3.99 -15.28
N VAL A 36 13.28 -4.27 -14.38
CA VAL A 36 11.87 -4.45 -14.70
C VAL A 36 11.11 -3.24 -14.21
N ASN A 37 10.28 -2.67 -15.08
CA ASN A 37 9.34 -1.61 -14.71
C ASN A 37 8.03 -2.22 -14.22
N CYS A 38 7.60 -1.84 -13.02
CA CYS A 38 6.34 -2.28 -12.44
C CYS A 38 5.54 -1.11 -11.85
N ARG A 39 4.22 -1.24 -11.83
CA ARG A 39 3.30 -0.21 -11.35
C ARG A 39 3.23 -0.19 -9.83
N GLU A 40 3.21 -1.38 -9.23
CA GLU A 40 3.16 -1.58 -7.79
C GLU A 40 4.21 -2.59 -7.34
N LEU A 41 4.64 -2.44 -6.09
CA LEU A 41 5.61 -3.31 -5.44
C LEU A 41 5.25 -3.48 -3.97
N ASP A 42 5.34 -4.72 -3.48
CA ASP A 42 5.16 -5.10 -2.08
C ASP A 42 6.38 -5.92 -1.62
N THR A 43 7.06 -5.43 -0.58
CA THR A 43 8.25 -6.04 0.04
C THR A 43 7.96 -6.67 1.39
N GLY A 44 6.70 -6.74 1.83
CA GLY A 44 6.32 -7.22 3.16
C GLY A 44 6.45 -8.73 3.38
N GLY A 45 6.72 -9.50 2.32
CA GLY A 45 6.78 -10.96 2.36
C GLY A 45 8.17 -11.55 2.06
N ALA A 46 8.24 -12.89 2.00
CA ALA A 46 9.46 -13.61 1.59
C ALA A 46 9.84 -13.35 0.11
N PHE A 47 8.84 -13.00 -0.69
CA PHE A 47 8.99 -12.59 -2.07
C PHE A 47 8.57 -11.13 -2.18
N ILE A 48 9.29 -10.41 -3.04
CA ILE A 48 8.88 -9.12 -3.53
C ILE A 48 7.83 -9.36 -4.60
N LYS A 49 6.61 -8.89 -4.34
CA LYS A 49 5.51 -8.95 -5.28
C LYS A 49 5.53 -7.69 -6.13
N MET A 50 5.48 -7.86 -7.45
CA MET A 50 5.51 -6.80 -8.45
C MET A 50 4.30 -6.92 -9.35
N ILE A 51 3.60 -5.81 -9.61
CA ILE A 51 2.48 -5.76 -10.55
C ILE A 51 2.92 -5.04 -11.83
N LEU A 52 2.89 -5.75 -12.96
CA LEU A 52 3.33 -5.26 -14.26
C LEU A 52 2.16 -5.16 -15.23
N ASP A 53 2.25 -4.20 -16.13
CA ASP A 53 1.45 -4.15 -17.34
C ASP A 53 2.12 -5.00 -18.43
N GLY A 54 1.39 -5.93 -19.03
CA GLY A 54 1.86 -6.70 -20.17
C GLY A 54 0.80 -6.87 -21.23
N ARG A 55 1.17 -7.58 -22.30
CA ARG A 55 0.30 -7.82 -23.44
C ARG A 55 0.23 -9.31 -23.73
N ALA A 56 -0.98 -9.84 -23.78
CA ALA A 56 -1.22 -11.23 -24.16
C ALA A 56 -0.96 -11.43 -25.67
N PRO A 57 -0.77 -12.68 -26.14
CA PRO A 57 -0.45 -12.97 -27.55
C PRO A 57 -1.50 -12.47 -28.54
N ASP A 58 -2.73 -12.26 -28.09
CA ASP A 58 -3.86 -11.72 -28.86
C ASP A 58 -3.89 -10.17 -28.90
N GLY A 59 -2.94 -9.51 -28.24
CA GLY A 59 -2.87 -8.06 -28.15
C GLY A 59 -3.67 -7.44 -27.00
N THR A 60 -4.32 -8.25 -26.16
CA THR A 60 -5.08 -7.76 -25.00
C THR A 60 -4.13 -7.29 -23.91
N ASP A 61 -4.42 -6.14 -23.30
CA ASP A 61 -3.68 -5.67 -22.12
C ASP A 61 -4.02 -6.56 -20.93
N VAL A 62 -2.99 -7.09 -20.27
CA VAL A 62 -3.14 -7.97 -19.10
C VAL A 62 -2.28 -7.47 -17.95
N GLU A 63 -2.78 -7.64 -16.75
CA GLU A 63 -2.01 -7.40 -15.54
C GLU A 63 -1.26 -8.68 -15.15
N LEU A 64 0.04 -8.57 -14.89
CA LEU A 64 0.88 -9.68 -14.44
C LEU A 64 1.35 -9.45 -13.02
N GLU A 65 1.25 -10.49 -12.21
CA GLU A 65 1.85 -10.55 -10.89
C GLU A 65 3.13 -11.38 -10.93
N LEU A 66 4.27 -10.73 -10.66
CA LEU A 66 5.58 -11.38 -10.59
C LEU A 66 6.05 -11.43 -9.13
N MET A 67 6.48 -12.61 -8.68
CA MET A 67 7.03 -12.81 -7.35
C MET A 67 8.51 -13.14 -7.44
N VAL A 68 9.38 -12.27 -6.91
CA VAL A 68 10.84 -12.45 -6.95
C VAL A 68 11.41 -12.52 -5.54
N PRO A 69 12.30 -13.48 -5.22
CA PRO A 69 13.00 -13.50 -3.93
C PRO A 69 13.74 -12.17 -3.67
N GLY A 70 13.63 -11.62 -2.46
CA GLY A 70 14.24 -10.32 -2.15
C GLY A 70 15.76 -10.28 -2.30
N ASN A 71 16.45 -11.41 -2.09
CA ASN A 71 17.90 -11.53 -2.26
C ASN A 71 18.36 -11.49 -3.73
N MET A 72 17.43 -11.54 -4.69
CA MET A 72 17.72 -11.42 -6.12
C MET A 72 17.64 -9.98 -6.62
N VAL A 73 17.01 -9.09 -5.84
CA VAL A 73 16.85 -7.67 -6.18
C VAL A 73 18.03 -6.88 -5.64
N ARG A 74 18.70 -6.14 -6.54
CA ARG A 74 19.84 -5.28 -6.21
C ARG A 74 19.39 -3.92 -5.71
N MET A 75 18.39 -3.33 -6.37
CA MET A 75 17.94 -1.97 -6.09
C MET A 75 16.52 -1.76 -6.60
N ILE A 76 15.71 -0.99 -5.87
CA ILE A 76 14.38 -0.56 -6.30
C ILE A 76 14.39 0.96 -6.36
N VAL A 77 14.05 1.51 -7.52
CA VAL A 77 13.96 2.95 -7.76
C VAL A 77 12.50 3.30 -8.02
N SER A 78 11.88 4.11 -7.17
CA SER A 78 10.55 4.65 -7.45
C SER A 78 10.66 5.88 -8.33
N ALA A 79 10.00 5.85 -9.48
CA ALA A 79 9.75 7.02 -10.32
C ALA A 79 8.29 7.45 -10.07
N ARG A 80 8.10 8.45 -9.22
CA ARG A 80 6.81 9.13 -9.02
C ARG A 80 7.04 10.63 -8.91
N SER A 81 6.14 11.40 -9.50
CA SER A 81 6.11 12.87 -9.42
C SER A 81 5.36 13.41 -8.19
N ASP A 82 4.71 12.55 -7.41
CA ASP A 82 3.78 12.94 -6.34
C ASP A 82 4.31 12.59 -4.93
N GLU A 83 4.03 13.45 -3.94
CA GLU A 83 4.71 13.56 -2.63
C GLU A 83 4.60 12.34 -1.69
N ALA A 84 3.83 11.29 -2.04
CA ALA A 84 3.73 10.05 -1.26
C ALA A 84 4.80 9.02 -1.67
N PHE A 85 6.03 9.22 -1.20
CA PHE A 85 7.21 8.42 -1.51
C PHE A 85 7.56 7.40 -0.41
N GLY A 86 7.79 6.11 -0.76
CA GLY A 86 8.37 5.09 0.13
C GLY A 86 7.52 3.84 0.40
N PHE A 87 8.03 2.94 1.25
CA PHE A 87 7.40 1.68 1.71
C PHE A 87 6.57 1.84 3.00
N GLY A 88 6.18 3.08 3.32
CA GLY A 88 5.37 3.35 4.51
C GLY A 88 3.95 2.79 4.37
N PRO A 89 3.27 2.49 5.49
CA PRO A 89 1.87 2.07 5.46
C PRO A 89 1.06 3.08 4.65
N ARG A 90 0.38 2.60 3.59
CA ARG A 90 -0.53 3.44 2.82
C ARG A 90 -1.61 3.93 3.81
N PRO A 91 -1.85 5.25 3.96
CA PRO A 91 -2.99 5.69 4.72
C PRO A 91 -4.22 5.07 4.08
N ALA A 92 -5.03 4.36 4.88
CA ALA A 92 -6.28 3.82 4.41
C ALA A 92 -7.06 4.97 3.76
N THR A 93 -7.38 4.85 2.47
CA THR A 93 -8.27 5.79 1.80
C THR A 93 -9.53 5.84 2.64
N VAL A 94 -9.74 6.94 3.36
CA VAL A 94 -11.00 7.18 4.06
C VAL A 94 -12.02 7.40 2.94
N VAL A 95 -12.74 6.34 2.61
CA VAL A 95 -13.93 6.45 1.78
C VAL A 95 -14.88 7.30 2.63
N ASN A 96 -15.00 8.58 2.26
CA ASN A 96 -15.94 9.46 2.92
C ASN A 96 -17.34 9.00 2.54
N VAL A 97 -17.88 8.04 3.30
CA VAL A 97 -19.28 7.65 3.21
C VAL A 97 -20.06 8.85 3.70
N MET A 98 -20.63 9.63 2.77
CA MET A 98 -21.62 10.64 3.11
C MET A 98 -22.71 9.93 3.94
N PRO A 99 -23.02 10.40 5.15
CA PRO A 99 -24.10 9.82 5.93
C PRO A 99 -25.40 10.04 5.16
N ALA A 100 -26.16 8.97 4.99
CA ALA A 100 -27.53 9.06 4.49
C ALA A 100 -28.34 9.97 5.43
N PRO A 101 -29.25 10.81 4.91
CA PRO A 101 -30.08 11.68 5.75
C PRO A 101 -30.93 10.82 6.68
N VAL A 102 -30.80 11.07 7.99
CA VAL A 102 -31.67 10.49 9.02
C VAL A 102 -33.07 11.07 8.88
N PRO A 103 -34.14 10.26 8.85
CA PRO A 103 -35.49 10.79 8.99
C PRO A 103 -35.69 11.23 10.44
N GLU A 104 -36.14 12.47 10.64
CA GLU A 104 -36.55 13.01 11.93
C GLU A 104 -37.72 12.17 12.48
N ALA A 105 -37.50 11.52 13.63
CA ALA A 105 -38.55 10.91 14.42
C ALA A 105 -38.72 11.70 15.72
N ASP A 106 -39.90 12.29 15.81
CA ASP A 106 -40.45 13.16 16.86
C ASP A 106 -40.67 12.40 18.19
N GLY A 107 -40.47 13.09 19.31
CA GLY A 107 -41.23 12.88 20.55
C GLY A 107 -40.82 11.81 21.58
N SER A 108 -40.32 12.30 22.72
CA SER A 108 -40.75 11.98 24.10
C SER A 108 -40.56 10.56 24.67
N ASP A 109 -39.73 10.41 25.71
CA ASP A 109 -40.21 10.31 27.10
C ASP A 109 -39.06 10.45 28.13
N ALA A 110 -39.40 11.00 29.29
CA ALA A 110 -38.54 11.42 30.39
C ALA A 110 -38.35 10.32 31.46
N SER A 111 -37.62 10.70 32.54
CA SER A 111 -37.54 10.05 33.87
C SER A 111 -36.29 9.16 34.08
N ALA A 112 -35.44 9.30 35.10
CA ALA A 112 -35.35 10.24 36.23
C ALA A 112 -33.91 10.16 36.83
N ALA A 113 -33.47 11.26 37.45
CA ALA A 113 -32.27 11.33 38.30
C ALA A 113 -32.51 10.72 39.71
N PRO A 114 -31.47 10.58 40.54
CA PRO A 114 -31.16 11.62 41.53
C PRO A 114 -29.65 11.97 41.58
N ALA A 115 -29.23 13.25 41.64
CA ALA A 115 -29.04 14.12 42.82
C ALA A 115 -28.26 13.43 43.96
N GLY A 116 -26.95 13.69 44.16
CA GLY A 116 -26.37 14.81 44.96
C GLY A 116 -26.26 14.38 46.44
N ASP A 117 -25.18 14.53 47.23
CA ASP A 117 -24.03 15.45 47.27
C ASP A 117 -22.95 14.89 48.26
N PRO A 118 -21.72 15.46 48.33
CA PRO A 118 -20.64 15.17 49.31
C PRO A 118 -20.84 16.04 50.60
N PRO A 119 -20.02 16.03 51.70
CA PRO A 119 -18.56 16.31 51.74
C PRO A 119 -17.73 15.64 52.88
N ALA A 120 -16.41 15.86 52.80
CA ALA A 120 -15.39 15.57 53.80
C ALA A 120 -15.49 16.49 55.04
N SER A 121 -14.99 16.03 56.19
CA SER A 121 -14.28 16.82 57.23
C SER A 121 -13.74 15.89 58.35
N ASP A 122 -12.41 15.85 58.50
CA ASP A 122 -11.66 15.60 59.76
C ASP A 122 -12.09 16.59 60.87
N PRO A 123 -11.87 16.40 62.20
CA PRO A 123 -10.53 16.28 62.86
C PRO A 123 -10.56 15.53 64.24
N PRO A 124 -9.68 15.80 65.24
CA PRO A 124 -8.30 15.31 65.38
C PRO A 124 -8.00 14.53 66.70
N SER A 125 -6.81 13.91 66.69
CA SER A 125 -5.85 13.54 67.76
C SER A 125 -6.26 13.31 69.23
N ALA A 126 -5.75 12.19 69.75
CA ALA A 126 -5.31 12.00 71.14
C ALA A 126 -3.86 11.51 71.16
#